data_AF-A0A158NMA1-F1
#
_entry.id   AF-A0A158NMA1-F1
#
_cell.length_a   1.000
_cell.length_b   1.000
_cell.length_c   1.000
_cell.angle_alpha   90.00
_cell.angle_beta   90.00
_cell.angle_gamma   90.00
#
_symmetry.space_group_name_H-M   'P 1'
#
loop_
_entity.id
_entity.type
_entity.pdbx_description
1 polymer ?
#
loop_
_entity_poly.entity_id
_entity_poly.type
_entity_poly.pdbx_seq_one_letter_code
_entity_poly.pdbx_strand_id
1 'polypeptide(L)'
;MSQLKKSMCLDLILAIQSHADVISKNKINSDKDVKVKRDSYADETMKDDSRIQGFKRELEADKILGSADDNGKLMYLMQWKGTDAVDMVSASEANAKCPQIVIRFYEERITWKRAKVKP
;
A
#
# COMPACT_ATOMS: atom_id res chain seq x y z
N MET A 1 -23.30 -14.30 13.70
CA MET A 1 -22.94 -13.16 12.82
C MET A 1 -21.45 -12.78 12.86
N SER A 2 -20.61 -13.35 13.72
CA SER A 2 -19.16 -13.05 13.78
C SER A 2 -18.29 -13.90 12.86
N GLN A 3 -18.67 -15.15 12.59
CA GLN A 3 -17.82 -16.06 11.79
C GLN A 3 -17.84 -15.77 10.30
N LEU A 4 -18.99 -15.34 9.76
CA LEU A 4 -19.11 -15.01 8.34
C LEU A 4 -18.32 -13.72 7.98
N LYS A 5 -18.22 -12.77 8.93
CA LYS A 5 -17.39 -11.56 8.78
C LYS A 5 -15.89 -11.89 8.70
N LYS A 6 -15.43 -12.85 9.52
CA LYS A 6 -14.04 -13.33 9.48
C LYS A 6 -13.74 -14.15 8.23
N SER A 7 -14.65 -15.03 7.83
CA SER A 7 -14.48 -15.89 6.64
C SER A 7 -14.32 -15.08 5.36
N MET A 8 -15.10 -14.01 5.18
CA MET A 8 -15.05 -13.22 3.94
C MET A 8 -13.95 -12.14 3.94
N CYS A 9 -13.49 -11.67 5.11
CA CYS A 9 -12.24 -10.90 5.18
C CYS A 9 -11.05 -11.79 4.79
N LEU A 10 -11.05 -13.07 5.19
CA LEU A 10 -10.08 -14.04 4.70
C LEU A 10 -10.16 -14.20 3.18
N ASP A 11 -11.34 -14.18 2.57
CA ASP A 11 -11.48 -14.28 1.11
C ASP A 11 -10.93 -13.03 0.38
N LEU A 12 -11.07 -11.83 0.95
CA LEU A 12 -10.48 -10.60 0.40
C LEU A 12 -8.96 -10.57 0.58
N ILE A 13 -8.45 -11.08 1.72
CA ILE A 13 -7.01 -11.22 1.98
C ILE A 13 -6.39 -12.34 1.11
N LEU A 14 -7.10 -13.45 0.89
CA LEU A 14 -6.70 -14.56 0.01
C LEU A 14 -6.73 -14.15 -1.47
N ALA A 15 -7.69 -13.32 -1.89
CA ALA A 15 -7.70 -12.73 -3.23
C ALA A 15 -6.51 -11.78 -3.45
N ILE A 16 -6.11 -11.02 -2.43
CA ILE A 16 -4.92 -10.17 -2.49
C ILE A 16 -3.63 -11.01 -2.48
N GLN A 17 -3.58 -12.10 -1.71
CA GLN A 17 -2.42 -12.98 -1.62
C GLN A 17 -2.21 -13.83 -2.90
N SER A 18 -3.29 -14.33 -3.51
CA SER A 18 -3.25 -15.16 -4.73
C SER A 18 -2.76 -14.39 -5.97
N HIS A 19 -3.01 -13.08 -6.03
CA HIS A 19 -2.49 -12.23 -7.11
C HIS A 19 -1.01 -11.85 -6.94
N ALA A 20 -0.44 -11.95 -5.73
CA ALA A 20 0.98 -11.68 -5.50
C ALA A 20 1.90 -12.79 -6.06
N ASP A 21 1.43 -14.04 -6.10
CA ASP A 21 2.18 -15.18 -6.66
C ASP A 21 2.30 -15.12 -8.20
N VAL A 22 1.38 -14.43 -8.88
CA VAL A 22 1.42 -14.22 -10.34
C VAL A 22 2.43 -13.14 -10.74
N ILE A 23 2.69 -12.16 -9.87
CA ILE A 23 3.62 -11.05 -10.16
C ILE A 23 5.08 -11.47 -9.95
N SER A 24 5.37 -12.41 -9.05
CA SER A 24 6.76 -12.83 -8.74
C SER A 24 7.42 -13.66 -9.84
N LYS A 25 6.66 -14.30 -10.74
CA LYS A 25 7.21 -15.18 -11.80
C LYS A 25 7.42 -14.52 -13.16
N ASN A 26 6.99 -13.28 -13.38
CA ASN A 26 6.91 -12.69 -14.72
C ASN A 26 7.79 -11.46 -14.97
N LYS A 27 8.93 -11.32 -14.27
CA LYS A 27 9.87 -10.23 -14.58
C LYS A 27 11.32 -10.69 -14.70
N ILE A 28 11.57 -11.53 -15.71
CA ILE A 28 12.89 -11.69 -16.32
C ILE A 28 12.73 -11.47 -17.83
N ASN A 29 13.52 -10.51 -18.34
CA ASN A 29 13.80 -10.15 -19.75
C ASN A 29 12.74 -9.36 -20.55
N SER A 30 12.96 -8.04 -20.68
CA SER A 30 13.20 -7.41 -21.98
C SER A 30 13.77 -6.00 -21.77
N ASP A 31 14.74 -5.70 -22.60
CA ASP A 31 15.77 -4.66 -22.51
C ASP A 31 15.39 -3.41 -23.35
N LYS A 32 16.13 -2.32 -23.12
CA LYS A 32 16.45 -1.18 -24.02
C LYS A 32 15.68 0.16 -24.01
N ASP A 33 16.48 1.18 -23.65
CA ASP A 33 16.68 2.50 -24.28
C ASP A 33 15.64 3.62 -24.10
N VAL A 34 15.86 4.46 -23.08
CA VAL A 34 15.83 5.92 -23.23
C VAL A 34 16.98 6.56 -22.46
N LYS A 35 17.96 7.07 -23.20
CA LYS A 35 19.13 7.81 -22.76
C LYS A 35 18.73 9.27 -22.47
N VAL A 36 18.64 9.66 -21.20
CA VAL A 36 18.66 11.08 -20.81
C VAL A 36 19.91 11.34 -19.97
N LYS A 37 20.93 11.90 -20.63
CA LYS A 37 22.08 12.52 -19.96
C LYS A 37 21.64 13.87 -19.38
N ARG A 38 21.91 14.10 -18.10
CA ARG A 38 22.18 15.44 -17.57
C ARG A 38 22.98 15.31 -16.27
N ASP A 39 24.29 15.27 -16.50
CA ASP A 39 25.40 15.98 -15.85
C ASP A 39 25.52 15.99 -14.31
N SER A 40 26.74 15.60 -13.92
CA SER A 40 27.40 15.64 -12.62
C SER A 40 27.41 17.00 -11.92
N TYR A 41 27.31 17.03 -10.59
CA TYR A 41 28.37 17.48 -9.67
C TYR A 41 27.95 17.23 -8.21
N ALA A 42 28.90 16.82 -7.38
CA ALA A 42 28.72 16.54 -5.96
C ALA A 42 28.51 17.83 -5.14
N ASP A 43 27.67 17.78 -4.11
CA ASP A 43 27.83 18.62 -2.92
C ASP A 43 27.18 17.92 -1.71
N GLU A 44 28.01 17.62 -0.71
CA GLU A 44 27.58 17.17 0.61
C GLU A 44 27.10 18.37 1.43
N THR A 45 26.08 18.16 2.26
CA THR A 45 25.64 18.94 3.44
C THR A 45 24.23 19.56 3.32
N MET A 46 23.43 19.29 4.35
CA MET A 46 22.00 19.58 4.51
C MET A 46 21.05 18.58 3.82
N LYS A 47 21.02 17.34 4.33
CA LYS A 47 19.95 16.39 4.03
C LYS A 47 18.64 16.93 4.61
N ASP A 48 17.91 17.61 3.74
CA ASP A 48 16.51 17.96 3.84
C ASP A 48 15.67 16.68 4.12
N ASP A 49 15.51 16.36 5.41
CA ASP A 49 14.70 15.24 5.93
C ASP A 49 13.25 15.26 5.41
N SER A 50 12.79 16.39 4.85
CA SER A 50 11.46 16.54 4.27
C SER A 50 11.20 15.65 3.04
N ARG A 51 12.25 15.12 2.39
CA ARG A 51 12.14 14.28 1.19
C ARG A 51 11.92 12.80 1.48
N ILE A 52 12.20 12.34 2.71
CA ILE A 52 12.01 10.93 3.07
C ILE A 52 10.55 10.75 3.47
N GLN A 53 9.80 10.00 2.66
CA GLN A 53 8.36 9.76 2.84
C GLN A 53 8.03 8.28 2.84
N GLY A 54 6.88 7.94 3.43
CA GLY A 54 6.37 6.58 3.43
C GLY A 54 7.23 5.68 4.31
N PHE A 55 7.30 4.39 3.95
CA PHE A 55 8.12 3.43 4.69
C PHE A 55 9.63 3.65 4.58
N LYS A 56 10.11 4.58 3.73
CA LYS A 56 11.53 4.97 3.71
C LYS A 56 11.93 5.77 4.95
N ARG A 57 10.96 6.27 5.73
CA ARG A 57 11.19 6.91 7.03
C ARG A 57 11.60 5.92 8.12
N GLU A 58 11.44 4.61 7.87
CA GLU A 58 11.72 3.54 8.84
C GLU A 58 10.93 3.69 10.16
N LEU A 59 9.78 4.35 10.11
CA LEU A 59 8.85 4.47 11.23
C LEU A 59 7.89 3.29 11.28
N GLU A 60 7.45 2.95 12.48
CA GLU A 60 6.44 1.92 12.68
C GLU A 60 5.05 2.47 12.28
N ALA A 61 4.32 1.70 11.46
CA ALA A 61 2.96 2.05 11.08
C ALA A 61 2.01 2.01 12.28
N ASP A 62 1.19 3.04 12.46
CA ASP A 62 0.18 3.09 13.51
C ASP A 62 -1.21 2.76 12.96
N LYS A 63 -1.68 3.56 11.99
CA LYS A 63 -3.04 3.45 11.48
C LYS A 63 -3.15 3.97 10.04
N ILE A 64 -4.00 3.32 9.26
CA ILE A 64 -4.45 3.85 7.96
C ILE A 64 -5.66 4.76 8.20
N LEU A 65 -5.55 6.01 7.77
CA LEU A 65 -6.59 7.02 7.92
C LEU A 65 -7.61 6.93 6.79
N GLY A 66 -7.14 6.66 5.57
CA GLY A 66 -7.97 6.54 4.38
C GLY A 66 -7.26 5.81 3.24
N SER A 67 -8.01 5.59 2.17
CA SER A 67 -7.53 5.00 0.92
C SER A 67 -7.94 5.86 -0.26
N ALA A 68 -7.08 5.97 -1.26
CA ALA A 68 -7.35 6.69 -2.50
C ALA A 68 -6.95 5.82 -3.71
N ASP A 69 -7.56 6.12 -4.85
CA ASP A 69 -7.09 5.64 -6.14
C ASP A 69 -6.16 6.68 -6.75
N ASP A 70 -4.95 6.27 -7.12
CA ASP A 70 -4.01 7.05 -7.91
C ASP A 70 -3.75 6.30 -9.21
N ASN A 71 -4.43 6.72 -10.28
CA ASN A 71 -4.30 6.14 -11.61
C ASN A 71 -4.52 4.61 -11.63
N GLY A 72 -5.56 4.13 -10.96
CA GLY A 72 -5.87 2.70 -10.84
C GLY A 72 -5.02 1.95 -9.83
N LYS A 73 -4.14 2.64 -9.09
CA LYS A 73 -3.36 2.05 -7.99
C LYS A 73 -3.95 2.46 -6.67
N LEU A 74 -4.26 1.46 -5.86
CA LEU A 74 -4.72 1.67 -4.50
C LEU A 74 -3.57 2.19 -3.63
N MET A 75 -3.80 3.36 -3.03
CA MET A 75 -2.89 4.02 -2.10
C MET A 75 -3.55 4.15 -0.72
N TYR A 76 -2.75 4.10 0.33
CA TYR A 76 -3.17 4.36 1.71
C TYR A 76 -2.56 5.63 2.25
N LEU A 77 -3.32 6.32 3.08
CA LEU A 77 -2.84 7.44 3.89
C LEU A 77 -2.42 6.90 5.27
N MET A 78 -1.13 6.72 5.48
CA MET A 78 -0.53 6.05 6.64
C MET A 78 -0.08 7.06 7.69
N GLN A 79 -0.53 6.87 8.94
CA GLN A 79 -0.02 7.56 10.12
C GLN A 79 1.06 6.70 10.80
N TRP A 80 2.12 7.34 11.30
CA TRP A 80 3.26 6.69 11.94
C TRP A 80 3.22 6.83 13.46
N LYS A 81 3.64 5.78 14.18
CA LYS A 81 3.62 5.78 15.64
C LYS A 81 4.54 6.85 16.22
N GLY A 82 4.04 7.51 17.27
CA GLY A 82 4.80 8.54 18.00
C GLY A 82 4.96 9.85 17.23
N THR A 83 4.26 10.03 16.11
CA THR A 83 4.31 11.25 15.29
C THR A 83 2.93 11.61 14.76
N ASP A 84 2.74 12.88 14.42
CA ASP A 84 1.57 13.33 13.65
C ASP A 84 1.85 13.30 12.13
N ALA A 85 2.97 12.71 11.70
CA ALA A 85 3.33 12.59 10.31
C ALA A 85 2.42 11.58 9.61
N VAL A 86 2.01 11.95 8.40
CA VAL A 86 1.14 11.12 7.57
C VAL A 86 1.69 11.14 6.14
N ASP A 87 1.88 9.96 5.56
CA ASP A 87 2.36 9.84 4.18
C ASP A 87 1.45 8.93 3.34
N MET A 88 1.53 9.13 2.02
CA MET A 88 0.89 8.25 1.07
C MET A 88 1.81 7.06 0.75
N VAL A 89 1.29 5.85 0.94
CA VAL A 89 2.02 4.59 0.69
C VAL A 89 1.20 3.70 -0.25
N SER A 90 1.89 2.91 -1.07
CA SER A 90 1.19 1.96 -1.95
C SER A 90 0.56 0.83 -1.15
N ALA A 91 -0.62 0.37 -1.56
CA ALA A 91 -1.27 -0.77 -0.90
C ALA A 91 -0.39 -2.03 -0.95
N SER A 92 0.31 -2.24 -2.07
CA SER A 92 1.23 -3.37 -2.21
C SER A 92 2.33 -3.37 -1.14
N GLU A 93 2.87 -2.20 -0.81
CA GLU A 93 3.92 -2.10 0.21
C GLU A 93 3.36 -2.28 1.62
N ALA A 94 2.20 -1.68 1.91
CA ALA A 94 1.54 -1.81 3.20
C ALA A 94 1.10 -3.26 3.50
N ASN A 95 0.62 -3.99 2.49
CA ASN A 95 0.25 -5.40 2.61
C ASN A 95 1.44 -6.28 3.02
N ALA A 96 2.64 -5.96 2.53
CA ALA A 96 3.85 -6.69 2.85
C ALA A 96 4.43 -6.31 4.22
N LYS A 97 4.46 -5.02 4.56
CA LYS A 97 5.16 -4.51 5.76
C LYS A 97 4.29 -4.51 7.02
N CYS A 98 3.00 -4.19 6.91
CA CYS A 98 2.10 -4.04 8.05
C CYS A 98 0.70 -4.63 7.80
N PRO A 99 0.60 -5.94 7.46
CA PRO A 99 -0.66 -6.56 7.06
C PRO A 99 -1.77 -6.42 8.11
N GLN A 100 -1.44 -6.51 9.40
CA GLN A 100 -2.43 -6.40 10.48
C GLN A 100 -3.09 -5.02 10.54
N ILE A 101 -2.35 -3.95 10.21
CA ILE A 101 -2.88 -2.59 10.14
C ILE A 101 -3.85 -2.44 8.96
N VAL A 102 -3.50 -3.04 7.81
CA VAL A 102 -4.37 -3.05 6.62
C VAL A 102 -5.66 -3.83 6.89
N ILE A 103 -5.56 -5.00 7.53
CA ILE A 103 -6.73 -5.82 7.87
C ILE A 103 -7.66 -5.03 8.79
N ARG A 104 -7.13 -4.46 9.87
CA ARG A 104 -7.92 -3.66 10.81
C ARG A 104 -8.62 -2.49 10.12
N PHE A 105 -7.95 -1.80 9.20
CA PHE A 105 -8.55 -0.70 8.44
C PHE A 105 -9.82 -1.12 7.71
N TYR A 106 -9.80 -2.31 7.10
CA TYR A 106 -10.95 -2.87 6.38
C TYR A 106 -12.02 -3.43 7.31
N GLU A 107 -11.65 -4.08 8.42
CA GLU A 107 -12.60 -4.58 9.41
C GLU A 107 -13.48 -3.45 9.98
N GLU A 108 -12.89 -2.26 10.19
CA GLU A 108 -13.60 -1.09 10.70
C GLU A 108 -14.54 -0.43 9.67
N ARG A 109 -14.29 -0.60 8.37
CA ARG A 109 -14.94 0.21 7.30
C ARG A 109 -15.79 -0.56 6.29
N ILE A 110 -15.65 -1.89 6.21
CA ILE A 110 -16.42 -2.68 5.21
C ILE A 110 -17.93 -2.62 5.55
N THR A 111 -18.71 -2.12 4.60
CA THR A 111 -20.17 -2.17 4.61
C THR A 111 -20.66 -3.00 3.41
N TRP A 112 -21.42 -4.06 3.70
CA TRP A 112 -21.93 -4.96 2.67
C TRP A 112 -23.21 -4.39 2.07
N LYS A 113 -23.18 -3.97 0.80
CA LYS A 113 -24.39 -3.68 0.04
C LYS A 113 -24.87 -4.98 -0.61
N ARG A 114 -26.08 -5.44 -0.29
CA ARG A 114 -26.72 -6.53 -1.06
C ARG A 114 -26.92 -6.05 -2.49
N ALA A 115 -26.32 -6.74 -3.45
CA ALA A 115 -26.66 -6.54 -4.85
C ALA A 115 -28.16 -6.83 -5.01
N LYS A 116 -28.91 -5.86 -5.54
CA LYS A 116 -30.29 -6.10 -5.96
C LYS A 116 -30.20 -6.95 -7.22
N VAL A 117 -30.42 -8.25 -7.09
CA VAL A 117 -30.67 -9.12 -8.24
C VAL A 117 -31.99 -8.64 -8.82
N LYS A 118 -31.96 -8.07 -10.03
CA LYS A 118 -33.19 -7.83 -10.79
C LYS A 118 -33.75 -9.21 -11.15
N PRO A 119 -35.05 -9.46 -10.90
CA PRO A 119 -35.70 -10.72 -11.23
C PRO A 119 -35.65 -11.00 -12.73
#